data_AF-A0A3A5VXU9-F1
#
_entry.id   AF-A0A3A5VXU9-F1
#
_cell.length_a   1.000
_cell.length_b   1.000
_cell.length_c   1.000
_cell.angle_alpha   90.00
_cell.angle_beta   90.00
_cell.angle_gamma   90.00
#
_symmetry.space_group_name_H-M   'P 1'
#
loop_
_entity.id
_entity.type
_entity.pdbx_description
1 polymer ?
#
loop_
_entity_poly.entity_id
_entity_poly.type
_entity_poly.pdbx_seq_one_letter_code
_entity_poly.pdbx_strand_id
1 'polypeptide(L)'
;MAKVPIYEKLGKMSTKKLSAEVGKRQINLERFEFATSDTIRSLSKLENEIKRVEKRIVNSLEKDNTAEALSDILQLRVLRVEEMVELSGLSILRANRFYNKLHLDVAKGIEAGVLYDEESIKGMVPDDLKNVVSTSVDASNFYDILRKYKSKLNQFAPKEEEDES
;
A
#
# COMPACT_ATOMS: atom_id res chain seq x y z
N MET A 1 -8.42 19.48 21.78
CA MET A 1 -7.65 18.93 22.93
C MET A 1 -6.40 18.27 22.37
N ALA A 2 -5.21 18.69 22.81
CA ALA A 2 -3.96 18.04 22.39
C ALA A 2 -3.98 16.57 22.87
N LYS A 3 -3.72 15.62 21.96
CA LYS A 3 -3.60 14.20 22.32
C LYS A 3 -2.39 14.04 23.22
N VAL A 4 -2.60 13.52 24.43
CA VAL A 4 -1.51 13.20 25.37
C VAL A 4 -0.54 12.22 24.70
N PRO A 5 0.78 12.49 24.71
CA PRO A 5 1.77 11.61 24.11
C PRO A 5 1.73 10.20 24.70
N ILE A 6 2.08 9.22 23.87
CA ILE A 6 2.03 7.80 24.23
C ILE A 6 2.84 7.47 25.49
N TYR A 7 4.05 8.02 25.61
CA TYR A 7 4.96 7.77 26.73
C TYR A 7 4.40 8.36 28.04
N GLU A 8 3.84 9.57 28.01
CA GLU A 8 3.17 10.16 29.17
C GLU A 8 1.93 9.35 29.57
N LYS A 9 1.16 8.89 28.58
CA LYS A 9 -0.05 8.12 28.83
C LYS A 9 0.28 6.78 29.49
N LEU A 10 1.30 6.07 29.00
CA LEU A 10 1.73 4.79 29.55
C LEU A 10 2.42 4.94 30.91
N GLY A 11 3.27 5.96 31.09
CA GLY A 11 3.98 6.21 32.35
C GLY A 11 3.07 6.59 33.52
N LYS A 12 1.88 7.13 33.24
CA LYS A 12 0.85 7.43 34.26
C LYS A 12 -0.04 6.24 34.61
N MET A 13 0.09 5.09 33.94
CA MET A 13 -0.73 3.90 34.23
C MET A 13 -0.20 3.14 35.44
N SER A 14 -1.10 2.52 36.20
CA SER A 14 -0.68 1.52 37.19
C SER A 14 -0.16 0.27 36.50
N THR A 15 0.75 -0.47 37.15
CA THR A 15 1.37 -1.69 36.61
C THR A 15 0.35 -2.70 36.08
N LYS A 16 -0.76 -2.90 36.81
CA LYS A 16 -1.86 -3.79 36.39
C LYS A 16 -2.55 -3.33 35.10
N LYS A 17 -2.76 -2.01 34.95
CA LYS A 17 -3.37 -1.43 33.74
C LYS A 17 -2.40 -1.47 32.56
N LEU A 18 -1.12 -1.21 32.81
CA LEU A 18 -0.06 -1.29 31.82
C LEU A 18 0.05 -2.71 31.24
N SER A 19 0.11 -3.72 32.12
CA SER A 19 0.17 -5.14 31.71
C SER A 19 -1.04 -5.57 30.86
N ALA A 20 -2.25 -5.14 31.24
CA ALA A 20 -3.46 -5.42 30.45
C ALA A 20 -3.44 -4.74 29.07
N GLU A 21 -2.97 -3.48 28.99
CA GLU A 21 -2.81 -2.78 27.72
C GLU A 21 -1.74 -3.45 26.85
N VAL A 22 -0.61 -3.85 27.42
CA VAL A 22 0.46 -4.62 26.74
C VAL A 22 -0.10 -5.92 26.15
N GLY A 23 -0.85 -6.71 26.93
CA GLY A 23 -1.47 -7.94 26.44
C GLY A 23 -2.40 -7.70 25.25
N LYS A 24 -3.24 -6.64 25.31
CA LYS A 24 -4.10 -6.24 24.19
C LYS A 24 -3.30 -5.82 22.96
N ARG A 25 -2.22 -5.06 23.15
CA ARG A 25 -1.36 -4.57 22.06
C ARG A 25 -0.59 -5.70 21.39
N GLN A 26 -0.15 -6.70 22.15
CA GLN A 26 0.50 -7.90 21.64
C GLN A 26 -0.44 -8.69 20.70
N ILE A 27 -1.67 -8.97 21.15
CA ILE A 27 -2.68 -9.66 20.33
C ILE A 27 -2.98 -8.87 19.05
N ASN A 28 -3.13 -7.55 19.16
CA ASN A 28 -3.38 -6.71 17.99
C ASN A 28 -2.18 -6.69 17.04
N LEU A 29 -0.95 -6.63 17.56
CA LEU A 29 0.26 -6.68 16.74
C LEU A 29 0.28 -7.96 15.89
N GLU A 30 0.08 -9.12 16.52
CA GLU A 30 0.04 -10.41 15.83
C GLU A 30 -1.03 -10.45 14.73
N ARG A 31 -2.23 -9.93 15.01
CA ARG A 31 -3.30 -9.81 14.01
C ARG A 31 -2.91 -8.94 12.82
N PHE A 32 -2.27 -7.78 13.08
CA PHE A 32 -1.82 -6.89 12.02
C PHE A 32 -0.64 -7.48 11.23
N GLU A 33 0.24 -8.27 11.86
CA GLU A 33 1.32 -8.98 11.19
C GLU A 33 0.80 -10.06 10.24
N PHE A 34 -0.19 -10.83 10.70
CA PHE A 34 -0.89 -11.81 9.86
C PHE A 34 -1.57 -11.13 8.67
N ALA A 35 -2.40 -10.12 8.93
CA ALA A 35 -3.10 -9.38 7.87
C ALA A 35 -2.14 -8.72 6.87
N THR A 36 -1.03 -8.15 7.34
CA THR A 36 0.02 -7.58 6.47
C THR A 36 0.58 -8.63 5.53
N SER A 37 0.86 -9.83 6.04
CA SER A 37 1.42 -10.94 5.26
C SER A 37 0.43 -11.44 4.21
N ASP A 38 -0.85 -11.54 4.57
CA ASP A 38 -1.93 -11.93 3.66
C ASP A 38 -2.13 -10.90 2.54
N THR A 39 -2.18 -9.61 2.86
CA THR A 39 -2.28 -8.54 1.85
C THR A 39 -1.08 -8.55 0.90
N ILE A 40 0.15 -8.74 1.40
CA ILE A 40 1.34 -8.87 0.55
C ILE A 40 1.21 -10.06 -0.42
N ARG A 41 0.68 -11.19 0.05
CA ARG A 41 0.43 -12.36 -0.80
C ARG A 41 -0.63 -12.08 -1.86
N SER A 42 -1.71 -11.37 -1.52
CA SER A 42 -2.76 -10.95 -2.46
C SER A 42 -2.21 -10.00 -3.53
N LEU A 43 -1.43 -8.98 -3.13
CA LEU A 43 -0.75 -8.07 -4.04
C LEU A 43 0.17 -8.83 -5.02
N SER A 44 0.94 -9.80 -4.54
CA SER A 44 1.81 -10.60 -5.42
C SER A 44 1.01 -11.41 -6.46
N LYS A 45 -0.17 -11.93 -6.09
CA LYS A 45 -1.06 -12.60 -7.06
C LYS A 45 -1.57 -11.63 -8.10
N LEU A 46 -1.99 -10.45 -7.67
CA LEU A 46 -2.53 -9.41 -8.53
C LEU A 46 -1.48 -8.86 -9.51
N GLU A 47 -0.25 -8.61 -9.05
CA GLU A 47 0.88 -8.24 -9.90
C GLU A 47 1.16 -9.28 -10.99
N ASN A 48 1.05 -10.57 -10.66
CA ASN A 48 1.23 -11.64 -11.62
C ASN A 48 0.09 -11.69 -12.64
N GLU A 49 -1.14 -11.43 -12.23
CA GLU A 49 -2.28 -11.34 -13.13
C GLU A 49 -2.16 -10.13 -14.08
N ILE A 50 -1.84 -8.97 -13.54
CA ILE A 50 -1.52 -7.75 -14.30
C ILE A 50 -0.50 -8.06 -15.40
N LYS A 51 0.64 -8.70 -15.06
CA LYS A 51 1.67 -9.08 -16.04
C LYS A 51 1.14 -10.00 -17.14
N ARG A 52 0.23 -10.93 -16.79
CA ARG A 52 -0.39 -11.83 -17.79
C ARG A 52 -1.30 -11.06 -18.73
N VAL A 53 -2.14 -10.16 -18.21
CA VAL A 53 -3.03 -9.33 -19.04
C VAL A 53 -2.20 -8.39 -19.93
N GLU A 54 -1.16 -7.75 -19.40
CA GLU A 54 -0.24 -6.92 -20.18
C GLU A 54 0.37 -7.70 -21.37
N LYS A 55 0.75 -8.96 -21.15
CA LYS A 55 1.25 -9.83 -22.23
C LYS A 55 0.16 -10.17 -23.25
N ARG A 56 -1.07 -10.42 -22.84
CA ARG A 56 -2.19 -10.67 -23.77
C ARG A 56 -2.47 -9.45 -24.65
N ILE A 57 -2.50 -8.24 -24.06
CA ILE A 57 -2.67 -6.98 -24.81
C ILE A 57 -1.64 -6.88 -25.94
N VAL A 58 -0.36 -7.11 -25.62
CA VAL A 58 0.72 -7.07 -26.62
C VAL A 58 0.49 -8.09 -27.72
N ASN A 59 0.20 -9.35 -27.36
CA ASN A 59 -0.04 -10.41 -28.34
C ASN A 59 -1.26 -10.13 -29.24
N SER A 60 -2.33 -9.54 -28.70
CA SER A 60 -3.54 -9.22 -29.46
C SER A 60 -3.30 -8.08 -30.44
N LEU A 61 -2.52 -7.07 -30.03
CA LEU A 61 -2.09 -5.98 -30.92
C LEU A 61 -1.18 -6.49 -32.06
N GLU A 62 -0.24 -7.39 -31.76
CA GLU A 62 0.64 -7.99 -32.77
C GLU A 62 -0.09 -8.87 -33.81
N LYS A 63 -1.32 -9.32 -33.49
CA LYS A 63 -2.17 -10.13 -34.37
C LYS A 63 -3.32 -9.34 -34.99
N ASP A 64 -3.28 -8.01 -34.91
CA ASP A 64 -4.32 -7.10 -35.37
C ASP A 64 -5.73 -7.34 -34.75
N ASN A 65 -5.80 -8.01 -33.59
CA ASN A 65 -7.06 -8.22 -32.88
C ASN A 65 -7.37 -7.06 -31.93
N THR A 66 -7.74 -5.92 -32.53
CA THR A 66 -7.94 -4.65 -31.81
C THR A 66 -9.05 -4.73 -30.75
N ALA A 67 -10.15 -5.45 -31.03
CA ALA A 67 -11.26 -5.58 -30.09
C ALA A 67 -10.85 -6.35 -28.82
N GLU A 68 -10.10 -7.44 -28.96
CA GLU A 68 -9.57 -8.21 -27.83
C GLU A 68 -8.55 -7.40 -27.04
N ALA A 69 -7.66 -6.66 -27.72
CA ALA A 69 -6.71 -5.77 -27.06
C ALA A 69 -7.40 -4.67 -26.23
N LEU A 70 -8.47 -4.05 -26.75
CA LEU A 70 -9.25 -3.06 -26.03
C LEU A 70 -9.94 -3.66 -24.79
N SER A 71 -10.52 -4.85 -24.92
CA SER A 71 -11.12 -5.57 -23.79
C SER A 71 -10.10 -5.86 -22.69
N ASP A 72 -8.92 -6.39 -23.05
CA ASP A 72 -7.85 -6.67 -22.08
C ASP A 72 -7.30 -5.39 -21.44
N ILE A 73 -7.23 -4.26 -22.17
CA ILE A 73 -6.85 -2.95 -21.60
C ILE A 73 -7.85 -2.49 -20.54
N LEU A 74 -9.15 -2.68 -20.77
CA LEU A 74 -10.18 -2.36 -19.77
C LEU A 74 -10.06 -3.28 -18.54
N GLN A 75 -9.79 -4.57 -18.73
CA GLN A 75 -9.52 -5.49 -17.62
C GLN A 75 -8.27 -5.04 -16.83
N LEU A 76 -7.18 -4.67 -17.51
CA LEU A 76 -5.95 -4.19 -16.88
C LEU A 76 -6.22 -2.97 -15.98
N ARG A 77 -7.10 -2.05 -16.41
CA ARG A 77 -7.49 -0.89 -15.60
C ARG A 77 -8.16 -1.31 -14.30
N VAL A 78 -9.09 -2.27 -14.35
CA VAL A 78 -9.75 -2.78 -13.14
C VAL A 78 -8.74 -3.40 -12.18
N LEU A 79 -7.84 -4.26 -12.68
CA LEU A 79 -6.79 -4.89 -11.86
C LEU A 79 -5.85 -3.87 -11.20
N ARG A 80 -5.52 -2.78 -11.92
CA ARG A 80 -4.69 -1.70 -11.37
C ARG A 80 -5.41 -0.89 -10.28
N VAL A 81 -6.73 -0.72 -10.39
CA VAL A 81 -7.55 -0.12 -9.31
C VAL A 81 -7.54 -1.03 -8.09
N GLU A 82 -7.72 -2.33 -8.27
CA GLU A 82 -7.64 -3.30 -7.17
C GLU A 82 -6.25 -3.26 -6.49
N GLU A 83 -5.18 -3.15 -7.28
CA GLU A 83 -3.80 -3.09 -6.77
C GLU A 83 -3.58 -1.86 -5.90
N MET A 84 -4.09 -0.71 -6.35
CA MET A 84 -4.05 0.53 -5.58
C MET A 84 -4.84 0.42 -4.26
N VAL A 85 -6.02 -0.21 -4.27
CA VAL A 85 -6.83 -0.42 -3.06
C VAL A 85 -6.09 -1.31 -2.06
N GLU A 86 -5.48 -2.40 -2.54
CA GLU A 86 -4.69 -3.31 -1.70
C GLU A 86 -3.43 -2.64 -1.14
N LEU A 87 -2.73 -1.82 -1.94
CA LEU A 87 -1.58 -1.03 -1.48
C LEU A 87 -1.97 0.00 -0.41
N SER A 88 -3.12 0.66 -0.56
CA SER A 88 -3.70 1.55 0.45
C SER A 88 -4.02 0.78 1.74
N GLY A 89 -4.67 -0.38 1.62
CA GLY A 89 -4.93 -1.27 2.76
C GLY A 89 -3.65 -1.70 3.49
N LEU A 90 -2.62 -2.11 2.74
CA LEU A 90 -1.31 -2.48 3.28
C LEU A 90 -0.67 -1.34 4.06
N SER A 91 -0.81 -0.11 3.58
CA SER A 91 -0.28 1.10 4.21
C SER A 91 -0.90 1.31 5.59
N ILE A 92 -2.23 1.16 5.69
CA ILE A 92 -2.98 1.23 6.95
C ILE A 92 -2.56 0.10 7.90
N LEU A 93 -2.41 -1.13 7.39
CA LEU A 93 -1.99 -2.28 8.20
C LEU A 93 -0.58 -2.08 8.78
N ARG A 94 0.37 -1.60 7.97
CA ARG A 94 1.73 -1.28 8.40
C ARG A 94 1.76 -0.19 9.47
N ALA A 95 0.97 0.87 9.31
CA ALA A 95 0.86 1.92 10.32
C ALA A 95 0.30 1.40 11.64
N ASN A 96 -0.72 0.56 11.59
CA ASN A 96 -1.29 -0.06 12.80
C ASN A 96 -0.33 -1.05 13.45
N ARG A 97 0.38 -1.86 12.66
CA ARG A 97 1.43 -2.76 13.15
C ARG A 97 2.50 -1.96 13.90
N PHE A 98 3.01 -0.89 13.30
CA PHE A 98 4.00 -0.03 13.92
C PHE A 98 3.47 0.61 15.21
N TYR A 99 2.25 1.16 15.19
CA TYR A 99 1.66 1.76 16.39
C TYR A 99 1.58 0.78 17.58
N ASN A 100 1.18 -0.47 17.34
CA ASN A 100 1.11 -1.48 18.38
C ASN A 100 2.51 -1.90 18.85
N LYS A 101 3.47 -2.05 17.92
CA LYS A 101 4.87 -2.34 18.27
C LYS A 101 5.49 -1.23 19.12
N LEU A 102 5.33 0.03 18.70
CA LEU A 102 5.78 1.20 19.44
C LEU A 102 5.19 1.25 20.86
N HIS A 103 3.90 0.93 21.01
CA HIS A 103 3.27 0.81 22.34
C HIS A 103 3.96 -0.22 23.22
N LEU A 104 4.31 -1.38 22.67
CA LEU A 104 4.97 -2.45 23.42
C LEU A 104 6.39 -2.06 23.81
N ASP A 105 7.15 -1.48 22.88
CA ASP A 105 8.54 -1.08 23.10
C ASP A 105 8.64 0.06 24.13
N VAL A 106 7.73 1.04 24.06
CA VAL A 106 7.64 2.11 25.06
C VAL A 106 7.23 1.57 26.43
N ALA A 107 6.23 0.68 26.49
CA ALA A 107 5.81 0.06 27.76
C ALA A 107 6.94 -0.73 28.42
N LYS A 108 7.66 -1.55 27.65
CA LYS A 108 8.84 -2.30 28.13
C LYS A 108 9.96 -1.37 28.60
N GLY A 109 10.21 -0.29 27.85
CA GLY A 109 11.22 0.70 28.25
C GLY A 109 10.84 1.38 29.57
N ILE A 110 9.58 1.76 29.76
CA ILE A 110 9.10 2.33 31.02
C ILE A 110 9.27 1.34 32.18
N GLU A 111 8.94 0.07 31.98
CA GLU A 111 9.18 -0.99 32.98
C GLU A 111 10.67 -1.16 33.30
N ALA A 112 11.55 -0.94 32.31
CA ALA A 112 13.00 -0.94 32.47
C ALA A 112 13.58 0.39 33.01
N GLY A 113 12.74 1.38 33.31
CA GLY A 113 13.17 2.69 33.83
C GLY A 113 13.68 3.68 32.78
N VAL A 114 13.44 3.42 31.49
CA VAL A 114 13.78 4.34 30.39
C VAL A 114 12.81 5.52 30.38
N LEU A 115 13.36 6.74 30.34
CA LEU A 115 12.61 7.97 30.16
C LEU A 115 12.52 8.30 28.68
N TYR A 116 11.30 8.30 28.14
CA TYR A 116 11.04 8.67 26.75
C TYR A 116 10.60 10.13 26.65
N ASP A 117 11.07 10.80 25.61
CA ASP A 117 10.63 12.13 25.17
C ASP A 117 10.21 12.12 23.68
N GLU A 118 9.81 13.28 23.16
CA GLU A 118 9.33 13.40 21.78
C GLU A 118 10.41 13.02 20.75
N GLU A 119 11.68 13.36 20.99
CA GLU A 119 12.78 13.04 20.06
C GLU A 119 13.07 11.54 20.04
N SER A 120 13.06 10.90 21.22
CA SER A 120 13.24 9.46 21.36
C SER A 120 12.18 8.68 20.58
N ILE A 121 10.92 9.15 20.63
CA ILE A 121 9.83 8.53 19.86
C ILE A 121 9.96 8.78 18.36
N LYS A 122 10.39 9.97 17.93
CA LYS A 122 10.63 10.27 16.50
C LYS A 122 11.71 9.35 15.90
N GLY A 123 12.75 9.05 16.67
CA GLY A 123 13.81 8.11 16.26
C GLY A 123 13.34 6.67 16.10
N MET A 124 12.22 6.29 16.74
CA MET A 124 11.64 4.95 16.63
C MET A 124 10.76 4.75 15.39
N VAL A 125 10.40 5.82 14.67
CA VAL A 125 9.54 5.72 13.47
C VAL A 125 10.36 5.24 12.27
N PRO A 126 10.04 4.06 11.69
CA PRO A 126 10.74 3.54 10.53
C PRO A 126 10.60 4.45 9.30
N ASP A 127 11.66 4.58 8.50
CA ASP A 127 11.70 5.46 7.32
C ASP A 127 10.74 5.03 6.21
N ASP A 128 10.51 3.72 6.08
CA ASP A 128 9.51 3.14 5.18
C ASP A 128 8.10 3.65 5.52
N LEU A 129 7.80 3.90 6.79
CA LEU A 129 6.51 4.44 7.21
C LEU A 129 6.32 5.92 6.88
N LYS A 130 7.41 6.68 6.76
CA LYS A 130 7.39 8.07 6.29
C LYS A 130 7.08 8.16 4.80
N ASN A 131 7.55 7.19 4.02
CA ASN A 131 7.39 7.13 2.56
C ASN A 131 6.09 6.46 2.10
N VAL A 132 5.44 5.65 2.95
CA VAL A 132 4.21 4.92 2.61
C VAL A 132 3.02 5.83 2.25
N VAL A 133 3.04 7.11 2.64
CA VAL A 133 2.00 8.08 2.25
C VAL A 133 2.19 8.61 0.81
N SER A 134 3.41 8.64 0.28
CA SER A 134 3.67 9.20 -1.06
C SER A 134 3.34 8.22 -2.19
N THR A 135 3.64 6.93 -2.01
CA THR A 135 3.49 5.91 -3.06
C THR A 135 2.04 5.59 -3.43
N SER A 136 1.10 5.75 -2.49
CA SER A 136 -0.34 5.54 -2.75
C SER A 136 -0.93 6.61 -3.68
N VAL A 137 -0.38 7.82 -3.65
CA VAL A 137 -0.85 8.95 -4.47
C VAL A 137 -0.36 8.80 -5.92
N ASP A 138 0.88 8.39 -6.13
CA ASP A 138 1.45 8.20 -7.48
C ASP A 138 0.77 7.05 -8.26
N ALA A 139 0.39 5.97 -7.56
CA ALA A 139 -0.34 4.84 -8.16
C ALA A 139 -1.76 5.20 -8.64
N SER A 140 -2.31 6.33 -8.17
CA SER A 140 -3.65 6.80 -8.54
C SER A 140 -3.71 7.49 -9.91
N ASN A 141 -2.58 7.69 -10.60
CA ASN A 141 -2.53 8.39 -11.87
C ASN A 141 -2.79 7.45 -13.08
N PHE A 142 -4.03 6.99 -13.23
CA PHE A 142 -4.48 6.05 -14.27
C PHE A 142 -4.46 6.60 -15.71
N TYR A 143 -4.20 7.90 -15.90
CA TYR A 143 -4.21 8.53 -17.23
C TYR A 143 -3.12 8.00 -18.16
N ASP A 144 -2.01 7.48 -17.62
CA ASP A 144 -0.87 7.02 -18.44
C ASP A 144 -1.01 5.60 -19.02
N ILE A 145 -1.96 4.77 -18.56
CA ILE A 145 -2.10 3.40 -19.06
C ILE A 145 -2.51 3.40 -20.54
N LEU A 146 -3.53 4.19 -20.91
CA LEU A 146 -3.90 4.31 -22.33
C LEU A 146 -2.79 5.00 -23.12
N ARG A 147 -2.07 5.96 -22.53
CA ARG A 147 -0.97 6.65 -23.20
C ARG A 147 0.19 5.70 -23.54
N LYS A 148 0.52 4.77 -22.65
CA LYS A 148 1.55 3.73 -22.84
C LYS A 148 1.22 2.80 -24.01
N TYR A 149 -0.06 2.49 -24.22
CA TYR A 149 -0.50 1.66 -25.33
C TYR A 149 -0.94 2.46 -26.57
N LYS A 150 -1.18 3.77 -26.45
CA LYS A 150 -1.59 4.67 -27.54
C LYS A 150 -0.56 4.73 -28.67
N SER A 151 0.73 4.78 -28.35
CA SER A 151 1.78 4.78 -29.36
C SER A 151 1.82 3.47 -30.17
N LYS A 152 1.51 2.33 -29.53
CA LYS A 152 1.35 1.04 -30.22
C LYS A 152 0.03 0.99 -30.99
N LEU A 153 -1.09 1.40 -30.40
CA LEU A 153 -2.39 1.45 -31.08
C LEU A 153 -2.36 2.32 -32.34
N ASN A 154 -1.68 3.47 -32.31
CA ASN A 154 -1.52 4.34 -33.47
C ASN A 154 -0.68 3.71 -34.61
N GLN A 155 0.10 2.66 -34.34
CA GLN A 155 0.82 1.92 -35.38
C GLN A 155 -0.07 0.89 -36.09
N PHE A 156 -1.17 0.48 -35.45
CA PHE A 156 -2.14 -0.49 -35.97
C PHE A 156 -3.46 0.14 -36.39
N ALA A 157 -3.67 1.43 -36.08
CA ALA A 157 -4.77 2.21 -36.60
C ALA A 157 -4.51 2.51 -38.09
N PRO A 158 -5.52 2.37 -38.97
CA PRO A 158 -5.38 2.85 -40.35
C PRO A 158 -5.02 4.33 -40.30
N LYS A 159 -4.03 4.74 -41.10
CA LYS A 159 -3.76 6.16 -41.31
C LYS A 159 -5.07 6.77 -41.80
N GLU A 160 -5.62 7.72 -41.06
CA GLU A 160 -6.63 8.61 -41.63
C GLU A 160 -5.95 9.24 -42.85
N GLU A 161 -6.38 8.85 -44.04
CA GLU A 161 -6.04 9.57 -45.26
C GLU A 161 -6.57 10.99 -45.02
N GLU A 162 -5.66 11.95 -44.94
CA GLU A 162 -6.02 13.36 -45.06
C GLU A 162 -6.71 13.48 -46.43
N ASP A 163 -8.04 13.57 -46.41
CA ASP A 163 -8.82 14.00 -47.56
C ASP A 163 -8.34 15.42 -47.91
N GLU A 164 -7.33 15.48 -48.80
CA GLU A 164 -6.92 16.71 -49.47
C GLU A 164 -8.08 17.17 -50.35
N SER A 165 -8.74 18.23 -49.88
CA SER A 165 -9.70 19.07 -50.62
C SER A 165 -9.08 19.77 -51.82
#